data_AF-A0A0D2ZQU7-F1
#
_entry.id   AF-A0A0D2ZQU7-F1
#
_cell.length_a   1.000
_cell.length_b   1.000
_cell.length_c   1.000
_cell.angle_alpha   90.00
_cell.angle_beta   90.00
_cell.angle_gamma   90.00
#
_symmetry.space_group_name_H-M   'P 1'
#
loop_
_entity.id
_entity.type
_entity.pdbx_description
1 polymer ?
#
loop_
_entity_poly.entity_id
_entity_poly.type
_entity_poly.pdbx_seq_one_letter_code
_entity_poly.pdbx_strand_id
1 'polypeptide(L)'
;MERMLQHWSCQSFGTDCKDLTEMAVRTICLTPIYIFAGPILLALGQEERLVRIARVIALWVIGINFSFVPSFTCQMFLQAQSKNKIIAYVAAISLGVHVFLSWLLMVHFDFGIAGAMTSSLVAHWLPNIAQLLYVICGGCKDTWRGFSWFAFKDLWPVFKLSLASGGMTCLEVWYNSILILLTGNLKNAEVSLNALAICININALE
;
A
#
# COMPACT_ATOMS: atom_id res chain seq x y z
N MET A 1 24.34 -3.62 -25.17
CA MET A 1 23.97 -3.56 -23.74
C MET A 1 23.27 -2.25 -23.41
N GLU A 2 23.86 -1.08 -23.68
CA GLU A 2 23.22 0.25 -23.47
C GLU A 2 21.90 0.46 -24.22
N ARG A 3 21.79 0.04 -25.49
CA ARG A 3 20.53 0.12 -26.25
C ARG A 3 19.42 -0.80 -25.71
N MET A 4 19.78 -1.94 -25.12
CA MET A 4 18.81 -2.81 -24.43
C MET A 4 18.39 -2.18 -23.10
N LEU A 5 19.32 -1.60 -22.34
CA LEU A 5 19.02 -0.87 -21.10
C LEU A 5 18.12 0.35 -21.36
N GLN A 6 18.34 1.09 -22.45
CA GLN A 6 17.48 2.21 -22.85
C GLN A 6 16.08 1.76 -23.28
N HIS A 7 15.96 0.67 -24.04
CA HIS A 7 14.66 0.12 -24.43
C HIS A 7 13.88 -0.41 -23.21
N TRP A 8 14.55 -1.13 -22.31
CA TRP A 8 14.00 -1.62 -21.06
C TRP A 8 13.60 -0.48 -20.11
N SER A 9 14.40 0.60 -20.04
CA SER A 9 14.06 1.80 -19.26
C SER A 9 12.81 2.50 -19.78
N CYS A 10 12.62 2.56 -21.11
CA CYS A 10 11.44 3.17 -21.73
C CYS A 10 10.17 2.33 -21.53
N GLN A 11 10.28 1.00 -21.61
CA GLN A 11 9.18 0.07 -21.33
C GLN A 11 8.83 0.00 -19.84
N SER A 12 9.84 0.00 -18.97
CA SER A 12 9.66 0.12 -17.52
C SER A 12 8.93 1.42 -17.22
N PHE A 13 9.40 2.56 -17.72
CA PHE A 13 8.78 3.86 -17.43
C PHE A 13 7.29 3.95 -17.81
N GLY A 14 6.87 3.32 -18.92
CA GLY A 14 5.46 3.25 -19.30
C GLY A 14 4.61 2.39 -18.36
N THR A 15 5.15 1.26 -17.90
CA THR A 15 4.53 0.36 -16.90
C THR A 15 4.54 1.00 -15.51
N ASP A 16 5.65 1.61 -15.11
CA ASP A 16 5.86 2.34 -13.86
C ASP A 16 4.85 3.49 -13.69
N CYS A 17 4.60 4.23 -14.78
CA CYS A 17 3.64 5.32 -14.78
C CYS A 17 2.20 4.80 -14.62
N LYS A 18 1.87 3.68 -15.28
CA LYS A 18 0.56 3.02 -15.18
C LYS A 18 0.30 2.48 -13.78
N ASP A 19 1.28 1.81 -13.18
CA ASP A 19 1.16 1.22 -11.84
C ASP A 19 1.08 2.31 -10.77
N LEU A 20 1.84 3.40 -10.93
CA LEU A 20 1.73 4.59 -10.08
C LEU A 20 0.33 5.20 -10.13
N THR A 21 -0.21 5.46 -11.33
CA THR A 21 -1.53 6.07 -11.47
C THR A 21 -2.64 5.13 -11.01
N GLU A 22 -2.46 3.81 -11.16
CA GLU A 22 -3.39 2.81 -10.65
C GLU A 22 -3.45 2.81 -9.12
N MET A 23 -2.30 2.78 -8.44
CA MET A 23 -2.23 2.82 -6.98
C MET A 23 -2.78 4.12 -6.41
N ALA A 24 -2.55 5.24 -7.09
CA ALA A 24 -3.11 6.53 -6.72
C ALA A 24 -4.64 6.54 -6.85
N VAL A 25 -5.18 6.08 -7.99
CA VAL A 25 -6.64 5.95 -8.20
C VAL A 25 -7.25 5.05 -7.13
N ARG A 26 -6.66 3.88 -6.90
CA ARG A 26 -7.14 2.92 -5.88
C ARG A 26 -7.18 3.56 -4.50
N THR A 27 -6.08 4.17 -4.07
CA THR A 27 -5.97 4.80 -2.75
C THR A 27 -7.01 5.90 -2.57
N ILE A 28 -7.20 6.76 -3.59
CA ILE A 28 -8.19 7.83 -3.57
C ILE A 28 -9.61 7.27 -3.51
N CYS A 29 -9.93 6.25 -4.31
CA CYS A 29 -11.26 5.63 -4.33
C CYS A 29 -11.60 4.91 -3.01
N LEU A 30 -10.62 4.32 -2.32
CA LEU A 30 -10.83 3.63 -1.04
C LEU A 30 -10.88 4.60 0.16
N THR A 31 -10.31 5.80 0.04
CA THR A 31 -10.24 6.78 1.13
C THR A 31 -11.60 7.12 1.75
N PRO A 32 -12.67 7.41 0.99
CA PRO A 32 -13.99 7.67 1.57
C PRO A 32 -14.52 6.53 2.44
N ILE A 33 -14.26 5.28 2.07
CA ILE A 33 -14.72 4.11 2.85
C ILE A 33 -14.03 4.07 4.21
N TYR A 34 -12.73 4.37 4.27
CA TYR A 34 -12.02 4.43 5.54
C TYR A 34 -12.50 5.59 6.42
N ILE A 35 -12.81 6.75 5.82
CA ILE A 35 -13.37 7.91 6.55
C ILE A 35 -14.75 7.57 7.12
N PHE A 36 -15.61 6.93 6.33
CA PHE A 36 -16.98 6.57 6.72
C PHE A 36 -17.10 5.17 7.35
N ALA A 37 -15.98 4.51 7.68
CA ALA A 37 -15.99 3.14 8.22
C ALA A 37 -16.85 3.02 9.48
N GLY A 38 -16.79 4.01 10.38
CA GLY A 38 -17.60 4.03 11.59
C GLY A 38 -19.11 3.98 11.31
N PRO A 39 -19.68 4.98 10.61
CA PRO A 39 -21.09 4.99 10.21
C PRO A 39 -21.51 3.75 9.42
N ILE A 40 -20.68 3.27 8.50
CA ILE A 40 -20.97 2.07 7.69
C ILE A 40 -21.12 0.84 8.59
N LEU A 41 -20.18 0.62 9.50
CA LEU A 41 -20.22 -0.54 10.41
C LEU A 41 -21.40 -0.46 11.40
N LEU A 42 -21.75 0.74 11.89
CA LEU A 42 -22.95 0.93 12.72
C LEU A 42 -24.23 0.62 11.96
N ALA A 43 -24.35 1.07 10.71
CA ALA A 43 -25.51 0.78 9.86
C ALA A 43 -25.67 -0.72 9.60
N LEU A 44 -24.58 -1.48 9.65
CA LEU A 44 -24.55 -2.94 9.51
C LEU A 44 -24.82 -3.69 10.83
N GLY A 45 -25.13 -2.98 11.92
CA GLY A 45 -25.48 -3.58 13.20
C GLY A 45 -24.28 -4.05 14.04
N GLN A 46 -23.07 -3.58 13.73
CA GLN A 46 -21.88 -3.92 14.53
C GLN A 46 -21.92 -3.24 15.91
N GLU A 47 -21.36 -3.90 16.92
CA GLU A 47 -21.28 -3.35 18.27
C GLU A 47 -20.48 -2.05 18.32
N GLU A 48 -21.00 -1.02 19.02
CA GLU A 48 -20.37 0.30 19.09
C GLU A 48 -18.90 0.27 19.57
N ARG A 49 -18.57 -0.66 20.46
CA ARG A 49 -17.20 -0.85 20.95
C ARG A 49 -16.25 -1.23 19.81
N LEU A 50 -16.65 -2.17 18.96
CA LEU A 50 -15.86 -2.62 17.80
C LEU A 50 -15.78 -1.53 16.74
N VAL A 51 -16.89 -0.85 16.47
CA VAL A 51 -16.95 0.29 15.54
C VAL A 51 -15.95 1.38 15.95
N ARG A 52 -15.89 1.72 17.25
CA ARG A 52 -15.00 2.77 17.76
C ARG A 52 -13.53 2.44 17.47
N ILE A 53 -13.15 1.18 17.67
CA ILE A 53 -11.81 0.67 17.39
C ILE A 53 -11.55 0.67 15.87
N ALA A 54 -12.46 0.09 15.09
CA ALA A 54 -12.32 -0.02 13.64
C ALA A 54 -12.20 1.35 12.98
N ARG A 55 -12.95 2.36 13.43
CA ARG A 55 -12.84 3.74 12.95
C ARG A 55 -11.44 4.32 13.18
N VAL A 56 -10.86 4.10 14.36
CA VAL A 56 -9.50 4.59 14.66
C VAL A 56 -8.50 3.92 13.72
N ILE A 57 -8.53 2.59 13.61
CA ILE A 57 -7.66 1.83 12.72
C ILE A 57 -7.81 2.30 11.26
N ALA A 58 -9.05 2.46 10.79
CA ALA A 58 -9.35 2.90 9.42
C ALA A 58 -8.69 4.24 9.07
N LEU A 59 -8.68 5.21 9.99
CA LEU A 59 -8.04 6.50 9.77
C LEU A 59 -6.50 6.38 9.68
N TRP A 60 -5.87 5.53 10.49
CA TRP A 60 -4.44 5.25 10.38
C TRP A 60 -4.08 4.54 9.08
N VAL A 61 -4.93 3.60 8.64
CA VAL A 61 -4.78 2.85 7.39
C VAL A 61 -4.77 3.76 6.17
N ILE A 62 -5.42 4.93 6.21
CA ILE A 62 -5.31 5.93 5.13
C ILE A 62 -3.84 6.31 4.91
N GLY A 63 -3.12 6.70 5.96
CA GLY A 63 -1.71 7.09 5.87
C GLY A 63 -0.80 5.95 5.38
N ILE A 64 -1.13 4.71 5.74
CA ILE A 64 -0.44 3.51 5.23
C ILE A 64 -0.72 3.33 3.74
N ASN A 65 -1.97 3.45 3.30
CA ASN A 65 -2.31 3.29 1.88
C ASN A 65 -1.58 4.30 0.99
N PHE A 66 -1.52 5.57 1.42
CA PHE A 66 -0.79 6.61 0.70
C PHE A 66 0.70 6.33 0.57
N SER A 67 1.29 5.58 1.50
CA SER A 67 2.70 5.21 1.43
C SER A 67 3.00 4.23 0.28
N PHE A 68 2.03 3.43 -0.17
CA PHE A 68 2.24 2.47 -1.25
C PHE A 68 2.53 3.16 -2.59
N VAL A 69 1.94 4.35 -2.82
CA VAL A 69 2.15 5.11 -4.06
C VAL A 69 3.66 5.38 -4.30
N PRO A 70 4.39 6.05 -3.40
CA PRO A 70 5.84 6.21 -3.55
C PRO A 70 6.62 4.90 -3.38
N SER A 71 6.13 3.92 -2.60
CA SER A 71 6.80 2.61 -2.47
C SER A 71 6.91 1.90 -3.82
N PHE A 72 5.80 1.75 -4.54
CA PHE A 72 5.79 1.09 -5.84
C PHE A 72 6.67 1.84 -6.84
N THR A 73 6.58 3.18 -6.88
CA THR A 73 7.41 3.99 -7.78
C THR A 73 8.90 3.85 -7.50
N CYS A 74 9.33 3.99 -6.24
CA CYS A 74 10.75 3.91 -5.88
C CYS A 74 11.28 2.49 -6.07
N GLN A 75 10.48 1.47 -5.75
CA GLN A 75 10.87 0.08 -5.92
C GLN A 75 11.02 -0.28 -7.40
N MET A 76 10.03 0.01 -8.24
CA MET A 76 10.12 -0.28 -9.68
C MET A 76 11.31 0.44 -10.33
N PHE A 77 11.52 1.72 -10.00
CA PHE A 77 12.70 2.45 -10.48
C PHE A 77 14.01 1.75 -10.10
N LEU A 78 14.18 1.37 -8.84
CA LEU A 78 15.39 0.67 -8.39
C LEU A 78 15.52 -0.74 -8.97
N GLN A 79 14.39 -1.44 -9.19
CA GLN A 79 14.38 -2.75 -9.83
C GLN A 79 14.82 -2.67 -11.29
N ALA A 80 14.37 -1.66 -12.03
CA ALA A 80 14.78 -1.42 -13.40
C ALA A 80 16.28 -1.11 -13.53
N GLN A 81 16.89 -0.54 -12.49
CA GLN A 81 18.34 -0.34 -12.40
C GLN A 81 19.10 -1.57 -11.88
N SER A 82 18.42 -2.71 -11.70
CA SER A 82 18.97 -3.93 -11.09
C SER A 82 19.56 -3.69 -9.69
N LYS A 83 19.02 -2.72 -8.93
CA LYS A 83 19.44 -2.37 -7.56
C LYS A 83 18.62 -3.10 -6.48
N ASN A 84 18.18 -4.32 -6.76
CA ASN A 84 17.34 -5.14 -5.87
C ASN A 84 17.98 -5.38 -4.50
N LYS A 85 19.31 -5.40 -4.41
CA LYS A 85 20.04 -5.50 -3.14
C LYS A 85 19.67 -4.37 -2.18
N ILE A 86 19.60 -3.13 -2.66
CA ILE A 86 19.25 -1.97 -1.82
C ILE A 86 17.80 -2.08 -1.33
N ILE A 87 16.89 -2.49 -2.22
CA ILE A 87 15.48 -2.72 -1.86
C ILE A 87 15.39 -3.76 -0.74
N ALA A 88 16.10 -4.89 -0.87
CA ALA A 88 16.10 -5.95 0.13
C ALA A 88 16.70 -5.50 1.48
N TYR A 89 17.83 -4.79 1.48
CA TYR A 89 18.45 -4.29 2.72
C TYR A 89 17.54 -3.29 3.44
N VAL A 90 16.96 -2.34 2.71
CA VAL A 90 16.05 -1.34 3.29
C VAL A 90 14.78 -2.02 3.82
N ALA A 91 14.23 -3.02 3.12
CA ALA A 91 13.09 -3.79 3.59
C ALA A 91 13.41 -4.56 4.89
N ALA A 92 14.57 -5.22 4.95
CA ALA A 92 15.02 -5.95 6.15
C ALA A 92 15.22 -5.00 7.36
N ILE A 93 15.82 -3.82 7.13
CA ILE A 93 15.95 -2.79 8.18
C ILE A 93 14.56 -2.32 8.63
N SER A 94 13.65 -2.05 7.70
CA SER A 94 12.30 -1.62 8.04
C SER A 94 11.55 -2.67 8.87
N LEU A 95 11.69 -3.95 8.52
CA LEU A 95 11.13 -5.04 9.30
C LEU A 95 11.70 -5.10 10.72
N GLY A 96 13.02 -4.97 10.86
CA GLY A 96 13.67 -4.91 12.18
C GLY A 96 13.18 -3.73 13.02
N VAL A 97 13.09 -2.55 12.42
CA VAL A 97 12.52 -1.35 13.07
C VAL A 97 11.06 -1.55 13.43
N HIS A 98 10.26 -2.19 12.57
CA HIS A 98 8.87 -2.49 12.85
C HIS A 98 8.72 -3.42 14.07
N VAL A 99 9.47 -4.52 14.12
CA VAL A 99 9.44 -5.46 15.25
C VAL A 99 9.86 -4.76 16.54
N PHE A 100 10.94 -3.98 16.49
CA PHE A 100 11.42 -3.23 17.65
C PHE A 100 10.40 -2.19 18.13
N LEU A 101 9.84 -1.38 17.22
CA LEU A 101 8.84 -0.37 17.57
C LEU A 101 7.52 -1.00 18.03
N SER A 102 7.09 -2.11 17.45
CA SER A 102 5.89 -2.83 17.88
C SER A 102 6.08 -3.34 19.31
N TRP A 103 7.22 -3.96 19.63
CA TRP A 103 7.53 -4.34 21.01
C TRP A 103 7.57 -3.12 21.95
N LEU A 104 8.29 -2.08 21.56
CA LEU A 104 8.48 -0.88 22.39
C LEU A 104 7.15 -0.16 22.67
N LEU A 105 6.36 0.12 21.63
CA LEU A 105 5.14 0.91 21.75
C LEU A 105 3.97 0.09 22.33
N MET A 106 3.85 -1.19 21.98
CA MET A 106 2.74 -2.01 22.46
C MET A 106 3.02 -2.68 23.80
N VAL A 107 4.24 -3.19 24.03
CA VAL A 107 4.55 -3.99 25.23
C VAL A 107 5.17 -3.13 26.31
N HIS A 108 6.16 -2.30 25.97
CA HIS A 108 6.86 -1.51 26.97
C HIS A 108 6.09 -0.25 27.40
N PHE A 109 5.51 0.49 26.44
CA PHE A 109 4.75 1.71 26.70
C PHE A 109 3.23 1.51 26.80
N ASP A 110 2.72 0.32 26.48
CA ASP A 110 1.29 -0.03 26.54
C ASP A 110 0.36 0.95 25.77
N PHE A 111 0.81 1.42 24.60
CA PHE A 111 0.00 2.31 23.75
C PHE A 111 -1.09 1.58 22.94
N GLY A 112 -1.20 0.26 23.12
CA GLY A 112 -2.21 -0.59 22.46
C GLY A 112 -2.27 -0.39 20.94
N ILE A 113 -3.47 -0.12 20.43
CA ILE A 113 -3.74 0.04 18.99
C ILE A 113 -3.00 1.23 18.39
N ALA A 114 -2.88 2.34 19.12
CA ALA A 114 -2.13 3.50 18.64
C ALA A 114 -0.64 3.16 18.46
N GLY A 115 -0.07 2.35 19.38
CA GLY A 115 1.28 1.81 19.26
C GLY A 115 1.46 0.95 18.01
N ALA A 116 0.54 -0.02 17.79
CA ALA A 116 0.55 -0.91 16.63
C ALA A 116 0.44 -0.17 15.29
N MET A 117 -0.46 0.82 15.22
CA MET A 117 -0.65 1.60 14.00
C MET A 117 0.53 2.54 13.74
N THR A 118 1.15 3.09 14.79
CA THR A 118 2.35 3.93 14.66
C THR A 118 3.53 3.13 14.14
N SER A 119 3.82 1.95 14.72
CA SER A 119 4.92 1.09 14.24
C SER A 119 4.69 0.65 12.79
N SER A 120 3.44 0.37 12.41
CA SER A 120 3.06 0.02 11.04
C SER A 120 3.26 1.19 10.07
N LEU A 121 2.81 2.39 10.44
CA LEU A 121 2.96 3.58 9.61
C LEU A 121 4.44 3.90 9.36
N VAL A 122 5.27 3.87 10.41
CA VAL A 122 6.72 4.09 10.29
C VAL A 122 7.36 3.04 9.38
N ALA A 123 7.01 1.76 9.53
CA ALA A 123 7.57 0.68 8.73
C ALA A 123 7.25 0.79 7.23
N HIS A 124 6.10 1.37 6.87
CA HIS A 124 5.76 1.58 5.46
C HIS A 124 6.41 2.83 4.87
N TRP A 125 6.58 3.90 5.66
CA TRP A 125 7.20 5.14 5.18
C TRP A 125 8.73 5.10 5.18
N LEU A 126 9.35 4.33 6.07
CA LEU A 126 10.82 4.26 6.17
C LEU A 126 11.49 3.80 4.87
N PRO A 127 11.03 2.73 4.19
CA PRO A 127 11.58 2.33 2.90
C PRO A 127 11.50 3.41 1.84
N ASN A 128 10.39 4.15 1.80
CA ASN A 128 10.18 5.23 0.83
C ASN A 128 11.23 6.31 0.98
N ILE A 129 11.44 6.78 2.22
CA ILE A 129 12.41 7.82 2.53
C ILE A 129 13.84 7.33 2.21
N ALA A 130 14.18 6.12 2.63
CA ALA A 130 15.52 5.55 2.42
C ALA A 130 15.83 5.34 0.92
N GLN A 131 14.89 4.79 0.16
CA GLN A 131 15.04 4.57 -1.29
C GLN A 131 15.13 5.89 -2.05
N LEU A 132 14.26 6.87 -1.72
CA LEU A 132 14.29 8.18 -2.33
C LEU A 132 15.62 8.89 -2.05
N LEU A 133 16.11 8.84 -0.80
CA LEU A 133 17.40 9.40 -0.42
C LEU A 133 18.54 8.73 -1.18
N TYR A 134 18.52 7.41 -1.32
CA TYR A 134 19.51 6.67 -2.10
C TYR A 134 19.56 7.15 -3.56
N VAL A 135 18.40 7.37 -4.19
CA VAL A 135 18.32 7.87 -5.57
C VAL A 135 18.87 9.30 -5.67
N ILE A 136 18.43 10.21 -4.80
CA ILE A 136 18.79 11.64 -4.85
C ILE A 136 20.25 11.87 -4.47
N CYS A 137 20.81 11.12 -3.51
CA CYS A 137 22.21 11.25 -3.08
C CYS A 137 23.22 10.57 -4.04
N GLY A 138 22.77 10.17 -5.24
CA GLY A 138 23.66 9.69 -6.29
C GLY A 138 23.84 8.17 -6.36
N GLY A 139 22.90 7.39 -5.82
CA GLY A 139 22.84 5.94 -6.03
C GLY A 139 22.49 5.54 -7.48
N CYS A 140 21.96 6.49 -8.27
CA CYS A 140 21.53 6.32 -9.67
C CYS A 140 21.93 7.53 -10.55
N LYS A 141 23.19 7.99 -10.50
CA LYS A 141 23.66 9.21 -11.20
C LYS A 141 23.47 9.18 -12.72
N ASP A 142 23.59 8.00 -13.33
CA ASP A 142 23.53 7.88 -14.80
C ASP A 142 22.09 7.98 -15.34
N THR A 143 21.10 7.70 -14.50
CA THR A 143 19.69 7.58 -14.91
C THR A 143 18.77 8.59 -14.23
N TRP A 144 19.10 9.05 -13.02
CA TRP A 144 18.37 10.11 -12.34
C TRP A 144 18.86 11.49 -12.78
N ARG A 145 18.03 12.20 -13.55
CA ARG A 145 18.31 13.58 -14.01
C ARG A 145 17.49 14.65 -13.27
N GLY A 146 16.84 14.27 -12.18
CA GLY A 146 15.94 15.14 -11.41
C GLY A 146 14.51 15.17 -11.95
N PHE A 147 13.64 15.90 -11.25
CA PHE A 147 12.24 16.07 -11.64
C PHE A 147 12.13 16.98 -12.87
N SER A 148 11.41 16.51 -13.90
CA SER A 148 11.15 17.28 -15.12
C SER A 148 9.67 17.33 -15.44
N TRP A 149 9.18 18.51 -15.82
CA TRP A 149 7.79 18.74 -16.25
C TRP A 149 7.42 17.96 -17.52
N PHE A 150 8.40 17.55 -18.32
CA PHE A 150 8.16 16.72 -19.51
C PHE A 150 7.60 15.33 -19.17
N ALA A 151 7.87 14.82 -17.96
CA ALA A 151 7.32 13.53 -17.52
C ALA A 151 5.78 13.55 -17.41
N PHE A 152 5.18 14.73 -17.22
CA PHE A 152 3.73 14.89 -17.01
C PHE A 152 2.92 15.04 -18.31
N LYS A 153 3.55 15.19 -19.48
CA LYS A 153 2.84 15.45 -20.74
C LYS A 153 2.06 14.24 -21.28
N ASP A 154 2.54 13.02 -21.01
CA ASP A 154 1.95 11.78 -21.52
C ASP A 154 1.12 11.00 -20.47
N LEU A 155 0.82 11.64 -19.32
CA LEU A 155 0.12 10.99 -18.21
C LEU A 155 -1.38 10.82 -18.44
N TRP A 156 -2.00 11.61 -19.31
CA TRP A 156 -3.45 11.60 -19.47
C TRP A 156 -4.00 10.30 -20.10
N PRO A 157 -3.41 9.75 -21.18
CA PRO A 157 -3.79 8.42 -21.68
C PRO A 157 -3.55 7.32 -20.64
N VAL A 158 -2.43 7.37 -19.92
CA VAL A 158 -2.08 6.40 -18.87
C VAL A 158 -3.10 6.44 -17.74
N PHE A 159 -3.48 7.64 -17.29
CA PHE A 159 -4.52 7.84 -16.28
C PHE A 159 -5.87 7.24 -16.69
N LYS A 160 -6.29 7.40 -17.95
CA LYS A 160 -7.54 6.78 -18.44
C LYS A 160 -7.49 5.26 -18.39
N LEU A 161 -6.37 4.65 -18.75
CA LEU A 161 -6.16 3.20 -18.64
C LEU A 161 -6.13 2.75 -17.17
N SER A 162 -5.42 3.46 -16.31
CA SER A 162 -5.34 3.17 -14.88
C SER A 162 -6.65 3.42 -14.13
N LEU A 163 -7.54 4.27 -14.64
CA LEU A 163 -8.87 4.43 -14.06
C LEU A 163 -9.69 3.14 -14.23
N ALA A 164 -9.56 2.46 -15.37
CA ALA A 164 -10.23 1.19 -15.62
C ALA A 164 -9.65 0.06 -14.76
N SER A 165 -8.31 -0.10 -14.73
CA SER A 165 -7.68 -1.15 -13.91
C SER A 165 -7.79 -0.87 -12.42
N GLY A 166 -7.51 0.36 -11.98
CA GLY A 166 -7.67 0.77 -10.59
C GLY A 166 -9.12 0.67 -10.10
N GLY A 167 -10.10 0.93 -10.97
CA GLY A 167 -11.51 0.67 -10.69
C GLY A 167 -11.81 -0.82 -10.46
N MET A 168 -11.27 -1.71 -11.29
CA MET A 168 -11.40 -3.16 -11.11
C MET A 168 -10.82 -3.61 -9.77
N THR A 169 -9.61 -3.16 -9.42
CA THR A 169 -8.95 -3.48 -8.14
C THR A 169 -9.74 -2.93 -6.94
N CYS A 170 -10.36 -1.75 -7.06
CA CYS A 170 -11.26 -1.25 -6.03
C CYS A 170 -12.50 -2.13 -5.87
N LEU A 171 -13.13 -2.54 -6.97
CA LEU A 171 -14.30 -3.41 -6.95
C LEU A 171 -14.00 -4.77 -6.31
N GLU A 172 -12.81 -5.32 -6.54
CA GLU A 172 -12.35 -6.54 -5.90
C GLU A 172 -12.25 -6.38 -4.38
N VAL A 173 -11.62 -5.30 -3.90
CA VAL A 173 -11.53 -4.99 -2.46
C VAL A 173 -12.92 -4.81 -1.85
N TRP A 174 -13.83 -4.14 -2.56
CA TRP A 174 -15.21 -3.95 -2.10
C TRP A 174 -15.97 -5.26 -2.04
N TYR A 175 -15.84 -6.09 -3.08
CA TYR A 175 -16.45 -7.41 -3.15
C TYR A 175 -16.00 -8.28 -1.97
N ASN A 176 -14.68 -8.36 -1.72
CA ASN A 176 -14.13 -9.09 -0.58
C ASN A 176 -14.60 -8.52 0.76
N SER A 177 -14.70 -7.19 0.88
CA SER A 177 -15.22 -6.55 2.10
C SER A 177 -16.69 -6.90 2.35
N ILE A 178 -17.52 -6.88 1.30
CA ILE A 178 -18.94 -7.27 1.38
C ILE A 178 -19.07 -8.75 1.73
N LEU A 179 -18.26 -9.63 1.13
CA LEU A 179 -18.24 -11.06 1.47
C LEU A 179 -17.93 -11.27 2.95
N ILE A 180 -16.87 -10.63 3.47
CA ILE A 180 -16.51 -10.72 4.89
C ILE A 180 -17.67 -10.24 5.77
N LEU A 181 -18.31 -9.12 5.41
CA LEU A 181 -19.46 -8.59 6.17
C LEU A 181 -20.66 -9.55 6.15
N LEU A 182 -20.98 -10.15 5.01
CA LEU A 182 -22.06 -11.14 4.89
C LEU A 182 -21.75 -12.41 5.67
N THR A 183 -20.52 -12.92 5.56
CA THR A 183 -20.05 -14.10 6.29
C THR A 183 -20.07 -13.87 7.81
N GLY A 184 -19.79 -12.64 8.25
CA GLY A 184 -19.90 -12.25 9.66
C GLY A 184 -21.32 -12.24 10.22
N ASN A 185 -22.34 -12.34 9.36
CA ASN A 185 -23.75 -12.40 9.76
C ASN A 185 -24.36 -13.82 9.65
N LEU A 186 -23.55 -14.85 9.35
CA LEU A 186 -24.01 -16.24 9.25
C LEU A 186 -24.13 -16.90 10.62
N LYS A 187 -24.96 -17.97 10.71
CA LYS A 187 -24.97 -18.86 11.88
C LYS A 187 -23.61 -19.56 11.97
N ASN A 188 -22.90 -19.37 13.08
CA ASN A 188 -21.48 -19.73 13.28
C ASN A 188 -20.50 -18.83 12.50
N ALA A 189 -20.77 -17.51 12.49
CA ALA A 189 -19.96 -16.48 11.84
C ALA A 189 -18.45 -16.63 12.07
N GLU A 190 -18.01 -16.97 13.28
CA GLU A 190 -16.57 -17.15 13.60
C GLU A 190 -15.90 -18.20 12.71
N VAL A 191 -16.49 -19.39 12.58
CA VAL A 191 -15.92 -20.49 11.78
C VAL A 191 -15.89 -20.10 10.30
N SER A 192 -16.98 -19.54 9.80
CA SER A 192 -17.08 -19.15 8.39
C SER A 192 -16.16 -17.98 8.05
N LEU A 193 -16.02 -16.99 8.93
CA LEU A 193 -15.11 -15.86 8.78
C LEU A 193 -13.66 -16.33 8.79
N ASN A 194 -13.28 -17.22 9.70
CA ASN A 194 -11.94 -17.76 9.76
C ASN A 194 -11.60 -18.56 8.50
N ALA A 195 -12.52 -19.38 8.00
CA ALA A 195 -12.33 -20.11 6.75
C ALA A 195 -12.18 -19.16 5.56
N LEU A 196 -13.05 -18.14 5.45
CA LEU A 196 -12.96 -17.13 4.39
C LEU A 196 -11.64 -16.35 4.46
N ALA A 197 -11.19 -15.97 5.66
CA ALA A 197 -9.92 -15.29 5.85
C ALA A 197 -8.72 -16.14 5.39
N ILE A 198 -8.75 -17.45 5.65
CA ILE A 198 -7.72 -18.38 5.13
C ILE A 198 -7.76 -18.42 3.60
N CYS A 199 -8.95 -18.56 2.99
CA CYS A 199 -9.08 -18.60 1.53
C CYS A 199 -8.58 -17.31 0.87
N ILE A 200 -8.95 -16.14 1.41
CA ILE A 200 -8.49 -14.85 0.90
C ILE A 200 -6.97 -14.72 1.03
N ASN A 201 -6.38 -15.15 2.15
CA ASN A 201 -4.92 -15.12 2.33
C ASN A 201 -4.18 -16.05 1.37
N ILE A 202 -4.74 -17.23 1.07
CA ILE A 202 -4.15 -18.16 0.09
C ILE A 202 -4.23 -17.56 -1.32
N ASN A 203 -5.39 -17.00 -1.71
CA ASN A 203 -5.56 -16.37 -3.02
C ASN A 203 -4.65 -15.15 -3.20
N ALA A 204 -4.34 -14.42 -2.11
CA ALA A 204 -3.42 -13.28 -2.16
C ALA A 204 -1.93 -13.69 -2.26
N LEU A 205 -1.62 -14.97 -2.06
CA LEU A 205 -0.26 -15.51 -2.20
C LEU A 205 0.04 -15.94 -3.65
N GLU A 206 -1.00 -16.24 -4.44
CA GLU A 206 -0.91 -16.49 -5.89
C GLU A 206 -0.78 -15.19 -6.68
#